data_AF-A0A146K531-F1
#
_entry.id   AF-A0A146K531-F1
#
_cell.length_a   1.000
_cell.length_b   1.000
_cell.length_c   1.000
_cell.angle_alpha   90.00
_cell.angle_beta   90.00
_cell.angle_gamma   90.00
#
_symmetry.space_group_name_H-M   'P 1'
#
loop_
_entity.id
_entity.type
_entity.pdbx_description
1 polymer ?
#
loop_
_entity_poly.entity_id
_entity_poly.type
_entity_poly.pdbx_seq_one_letter_code
_entity_poly.pdbx_strand_id
1 'polypeptide(L)'
;LANFTLGQFMTAFNLENDIIQVQSITQNSIINRILVITNQILDSKIDLEDFDFIIALNLQRICDLDFPLLSCDVIGFFAPQLTHIGQNVFKNSTIQHLFAQNLRIIGKQAFENTPNLRNLCAMKLRHIRESAFKQSGISNLYSPELLKIDQLAFAQSSLVNIYSEQIELVGNSCFAQCVQVKMMNGFQNTSWPCGCKVCFKCTKAKVLLKQKMTFQAFAAKTGWVYQNMSMEKIERSSSKDRNVSTISHIEVAKEKISPVQIQQAEAKEMFDQFNIPEAEFNQEAKQIEVGSRMESKETPKRIIEVNLRSASKQELLKDLTKRSLSNTSKTFQSPMSNTEMLSATRLKGQYEQLLQQKEAEISSLKEQLEVKNEQIEKLEKPWEVCFEVIKVQNEKIARLEQMMKKQQEINDPMLQFIEIYQKRELEKQLE
;
A
#
# COMPACT_ATOMS: atom_id res chain seq x y z
N LEU A 1 -0.43 6.25 -3.12
CA LEU A 1 0.74 5.67 -2.40
C LEU A 1 1.52 6.83 -1.83
N ALA A 2 1.44 7.05 -0.51
CA ALA A 2 2.15 8.16 0.13
C ALA A 2 3.66 7.96 0.01
N ASN A 3 4.40 9.03 -0.30
CA ASN A 3 5.87 9.02 -0.31
C ASN A 3 6.41 8.75 1.10
N PHE A 4 7.49 7.99 1.24
CA PHE A 4 8.13 7.80 2.54
C PHE A 4 8.98 9.04 2.82
N THR A 5 8.58 9.76 3.86
CA THR A 5 9.16 11.06 4.20
C THR A 5 10.42 10.89 5.03
N LEU A 6 11.23 11.96 5.07
CA LEU A 6 12.38 12.02 5.97
C LEU A 6 11.93 11.82 7.43
N GLY A 7 10.83 12.44 7.86
CA GLY A 7 10.29 12.26 9.21
C GLY A 7 10.01 10.79 9.55
N GLN A 8 9.35 10.07 8.64
CA GLN A 8 9.09 8.64 8.82
C GLN A 8 10.37 7.80 8.90
N PHE A 9 11.39 8.13 8.09
CA PHE A 9 12.70 7.50 8.20
C PHE A 9 13.34 7.77 9.58
N MET A 10 13.35 9.02 10.02
CA MET A 10 13.95 9.41 11.30
C MET A 10 13.24 8.74 12.48
N THR A 11 11.91 8.71 12.48
CA THR A 11 11.11 8.01 13.50
C THR A 11 11.39 6.50 13.48
N ALA A 12 11.44 5.87 12.30
CA ALA A 12 11.66 4.43 12.17
C ALA A 12 13.01 3.96 12.75
N PHE A 13 14.00 4.85 12.83
CA PHE A 13 15.34 4.55 13.36
C PHE A 13 15.68 5.30 14.66
N ASN A 14 14.70 5.94 15.31
CA ASN A 14 14.89 6.75 16.53
C ASN A 14 15.96 7.85 16.38
N LEU A 15 15.91 8.59 15.26
CA LEU A 15 16.84 9.68 14.90
C LEU A 15 16.18 11.06 14.96
N GLU A 16 14.99 11.18 15.56
CA GLU A 16 14.13 12.37 15.49
C GLU A 16 14.83 13.65 16.00
N ASN A 17 15.70 13.50 17.00
CA ASN A 17 16.47 14.62 17.57
C ASN A 17 17.45 15.25 16.57
N ASP A 18 17.81 14.53 15.50
CA ASP A 18 18.82 14.98 14.53
C ASP A 18 18.21 15.63 13.28
N ILE A 19 16.87 15.63 13.14
CA ILE A 19 16.19 16.04 11.90
C ILE A 19 16.50 17.49 11.49
N ILE A 20 16.52 18.41 12.45
CA ILE A 20 16.79 19.84 12.21
C ILE A 20 18.24 20.02 11.74
N GLN A 21 19.18 19.32 12.37
CA GLN A 21 20.60 19.39 12.01
C GLN A 21 20.81 18.85 10.60
N VAL A 22 20.29 17.66 10.30
CA VAL A 22 20.37 17.01 8.98
C VAL A 22 19.86 17.92 7.86
N GLN A 23 18.75 18.63 8.08
CA GLN A 23 18.16 19.52 7.07
C GLN A 23 18.98 20.79 6.79
N SER A 24 19.83 21.21 7.74
CA SER A 24 20.63 22.43 7.60
C SER A 24 22.00 22.23 6.92
N ILE A 25 22.40 20.98 6.70
CA ILE A 25 23.72 20.64 6.18
C ILE A 25 23.83 20.95 4.68
N THR A 26 24.90 21.66 4.30
CA THR A 26 25.17 22.08 2.92
C THR A 26 26.34 21.36 2.26
N GLN A 27 27.11 20.57 3.02
CA GLN A 27 28.25 19.79 2.54
C GLN A 27 28.22 18.41 3.17
N ASN A 28 28.90 17.43 2.56
CA ASN A 28 28.92 16.08 3.10
C ASN A 28 29.53 16.07 4.51
N SER A 29 28.80 15.53 5.48
CA SER A 29 29.22 15.53 6.87
C SER A 29 28.60 14.36 7.63
N ILE A 30 29.24 13.99 8.74
CA ILE A 30 28.72 12.98 9.65
C ILE A 30 28.23 13.68 10.91
N ILE A 31 26.98 13.42 11.29
CA ILE A 31 26.38 13.89 12.53
C ILE A 31 25.73 12.69 13.21
N ASN A 32 26.10 12.40 14.45
CA ASN A 32 25.48 11.34 15.26
C ASN A 32 25.36 10.00 14.50
N ARG A 33 26.44 9.59 13.81
CA ARG A 33 26.51 8.37 12.99
C ARG A 33 25.57 8.37 11.77
N ILE A 34 25.14 9.54 11.33
CA ILE A 34 24.42 9.78 10.08
C ILE A 34 25.34 10.50 9.11
N LEU A 35 25.68 9.85 8.00
CA LEU A 35 26.32 10.49 6.87
C LEU A 35 25.27 11.22 6.04
N VAL A 36 25.38 12.54 5.96
CA VAL A 36 24.55 13.36 5.08
C VAL A 36 25.30 13.61 3.79
N ILE A 37 24.68 13.24 2.66
CA ILE A 37 25.23 13.42 1.31
C ILE A 37 24.42 14.50 0.60
N THR A 38 25.12 15.53 0.15
CA THR A 38 24.53 16.71 -0.51
C THR A 38 24.67 16.66 -2.03
N ASN A 39 25.59 15.83 -2.54
CA ASN A 39 25.80 15.62 -3.97
C ASN A 39 24.57 15.05 -4.68
N GLN A 40 24.37 15.47 -5.93
CA GLN A 40 23.36 14.88 -6.82
C GLN A 40 23.84 13.60 -7.50
N ILE A 41 25.16 13.45 -7.67
CA ILE A 41 25.79 12.32 -8.33
C ILE A 41 26.92 11.81 -7.44
N LEU A 42 27.00 10.50 -7.29
CA LEU A 42 28.14 9.80 -6.67
C LEU A 42 28.82 8.92 -7.72
N ASP A 43 30.08 9.16 -7.98
CA ASP A 43 30.95 8.44 -8.92
C ASP A 43 32.24 7.93 -8.28
N SER A 44 32.41 8.17 -6.98
CA SER A 44 33.55 7.72 -6.20
C SER A 44 33.11 6.93 -4.97
N LYS A 45 34.05 6.18 -4.41
CA LYS A 45 33.87 5.47 -3.14
C LYS A 45 33.60 6.47 -2.00
N ILE A 46 32.80 6.04 -1.02
CA ILE A 46 32.66 6.76 0.24
C ILE A 46 33.68 6.15 1.20
N ASP A 47 34.82 6.82 1.34
CA ASP A 47 35.91 6.47 2.26
C ASP A 47 35.72 7.16 3.62
N LEU A 48 34.49 7.09 4.13
CA LEU A 48 34.14 7.55 5.46
C LEU A 48 33.80 6.33 6.31
N GLU A 49 34.11 6.41 7.60
CA GLU A 49 33.80 5.38 8.58
C GLU A 49 32.92 5.98 9.69
N ASP A 50 32.44 5.13 10.61
CA ASP A 50 31.71 5.54 11.82
C ASP A 50 30.30 6.15 11.63
N PHE A 51 29.57 5.68 10.61
CA PHE A 51 28.14 5.96 10.46
C PHE A 51 27.34 4.68 10.23
N ASP A 52 26.09 4.68 10.70
CA ASP A 52 25.13 3.58 10.51
C ASP A 52 24.05 3.96 9.47
N PHE A 53 23.86 5.25 9.22
CA PHE A 53 22.79 5.76 8.36
C PHE A 53 23.33 6.71 7.30
N ILE A 54 22.70 6.68 6.13
CA ILE A 54 22.97 7.64 5.05
C ILE A 54 21.68 8.38 4.72
N ILE A 55 21.76 9.71 4.69
CA ILE A 55 20.68 10.59 4.24
C ILE A 55 21.17 11.40 3.05
N ALA A 56 20.58 11.15 1.89
CA ALA A 56 20.99 11.74 0.62
C ALA A 56 19.79 12.36 -0.10
N LEU A 57 19.32 13.51 0.39
CA LEU A 57 18.06 14.13 -0.05
C LEU A 57 18.06 14.57 -1.51
N ASN A 58 19.23 14.97 -2.02
CA ASN A 58 19.41 15.49 -3.38
C ASN A 58 20.03 14.47 -4.34
N LEU A 59 20.41 13.27 -3.85
CA LEU A 59 21.10 12.29 -4.64
C LEU A 59 20.17 11.71 -5.71
N GLN A 60 20.53 11.88 -6.97
CA GLN A 60 19.77 11.43 -8.13
C GLN A 60 20.37 10.19 -8.78
N ARG A 61 21.69 10.03 -8.72
CA ARG A 61 22.40 8.95 -9.42
C ARG A 61 23.64 8.50 -8.66
N ILE A 62 23.84 7.19 -8.62
CA ILE A 62 25.13 6.59 -8.30
C ILE A 62 25.63 5.92 -9.58
N CYS A 63 26.83 6.29 -10.02
CA CYS A 63 27.43 5.80 -11.25
C CYS A 63 27.89 4.34 -11.12
N ASP A 64 28.30 3.76 -12.25
CA ASP A 64 28.92 2.44 -12.26
C ASP A 64 30.27 2.51 -11.54
N LEU A 65 30.52 1.55 -10.66
CA LEU A 65 31.74 1.48 -9.88
C LEU A 65 32.42 0.12 -10.12
N ASP A 66 33.76 0.12 -10.15
CA ASP A 66 34.55 -1.12 -10.17
C ASP A 66 34.74 -1.71 -8.76
N PHE A 67 34.35 -0.95 -7.74
CA PHE A 67 34.44 -1.29 -6.32
C PHE A 67 33.11 -0.97 -5.62
N PRO A 68 32.81 -1.58 -4.46
CA PRO A 68 31.65 -1.20 -3.66
C PRO A 68 31.75 0.26 -3.19
N LEU A 69 30.62 0.98 -3.23
CA LEU A 69 30.49 2.36 -2.76
C LEU A 69 30.78 2.50 -1.27
N LEU A 70 30.34 1.51 -0.49
CA LEU A 70 30.40 1.51 0.97
C LEU A 70 31.50 0.60 1.47
N SER A 71 32.32 1.13 2.38
CA SER A 71 33.37 0.37 3.07
C SER A 71 32.93 -0.15 4.44
N CYS A 72 31.80 0.34 4.95
CA CYS A 72 31.32 0.08 6.31
C CYS A 72 29.90 -0.50 6.29
N ASP A 73 29.48 -0.96 7.47
CA ASP A 73 28.12 -1.45 7.67
C ASP A 73 27.13 -0.29 7.71
N VAL A 74 26.08 -0.38 6.90
CA VAL A 74 25.01 0.62 6.85
C VAL A 74 23.69 -0.06 7.16
N ILE A 75 22.98 0.46 8.14
CA ILE A 75 21.65 -0.03 8.50
C ILE A 75 20.62 0.55 7.53
N GLY A 76 20.62 1.87 7.34
CA GLY A 76 19.60 2.55 6.55
C GLY A 76 20.15 3.59 5.57
N PHE A 77 19.66 3.56 4.34
CA PHE A 77 19.96 4.54 3.30
C PHE A 77 18.66 5.20 2.83
N PHE A 78 18.51 6.49 3.10
CA PHE A 78 17.39 7.31 2.64
C PHE A 78 17.80 8.21 1.46
N ALA A 79 17.25 7.94 0.27
CA ALA A 79 17.57 8.66 -0.96
C ALA A 79 16.31 8.87 -1.83
N PRO A 80 15.41 9.78 -1.44
CA PRO A 80 14.08 9.90 -2.05
C PRO A 80 14.11 10.35 -3.51
N GLN A 81 15.17 11.02 -3.96
CA GLN A 81 15.36 11.48 -5.34
C GLN A 81 16.21 10.54 -6.20
N LEU A 82 16.70 9.43 -5.63
CA LEU A 82 17.58 8.52 -6.34
C LEU A 82 16.81 7.82 -7.45
N THR A 83 17.31 7.93 -8.68
CA THR A 83 16.68 7.36 -9.89
C THR A 83 17.51 6.22 -10.48
N HIS A 84 18.82 6.18 -10.23
CA HIS A 84 19.74 5.23 -10.85
C HIS A 84 20.81 4.77 -9.86
N ILE A 85 20.98 3.46 -9.76
CA ILE A 85 22.12 2.81 -9.08
C ILE A 85 22.94 2.08 -10.15
N GLY A 86 24.22 2.38 -10.24
CA GLY A 86 25.14 1.76 -11.19
C GLY A 86 25.56 0.35 -10.82
N GLN A 87 26.46 -0.19 -11.63
CA GLN A 87 27.08 -1.50 -11.47
C GLN A 87 27.92 -1.58 -10.18
N ASN A 88 27.86 -2.73 -9.51
CA ASN A 88 28.60 -3.10 -8.29
C ASN A 88 28.45 -2.18 -7.06
N VAL A 89 27.61 -1.14 -7.10
CA VAL A 89 27.54 -0.08 -6.09
C VAL A 89 27.44 -0.60 -4.65
N PHE A 90 26.59 -1.58 -4.38
CA PHE A 90 26.41 -2.19 -3.07
C PHE A 90 26.83 -3.66 -3.06
N LYS A 91 27.67 -4.10 -4.00
CA LYS A 91 28.14 -5.48 -4.06
C LYS A 91 28.89 -5.85 -2.78
N ASN A 92 28.57 -7.01 -2.21
CA ASN A 92 29.09 -7.48 -0.91
C ASN A 92 28.81 -6.52 0.27
N SER A 93 27.88 -5.58 0.13
CA SER A 93 27.51 -4.66 1.22
C SER A 93 26.59 -5.35 2.23
N THR A 94 26.61 -4.86 3.46
CA THR A 94 25.73 -5.27 4.57
C THR A 94 24.49 -4.39 4.71
N ILE A 95 24.23 -3.52 3.72
CA ILE A 95 23.06 -2.63 3.71
C ILE A 95 21.75 -3.38 4.00
N GLN A 96 20.98 -2.91 4.98
CA GLN A 96 19.74 -3.58 5.41
C GLN A 96 18.48 -2.97 4.80
N HIS A 97 18.44 -1.63 4.72
CA HIS A 97 17.27 -0.89 4.29
C HIS A 97 17.64 0.20 3.29
N LEU A 98 17.02 0.18 2.11
CA LEU A 98 17.14 1.22 1.10
C LEU A 98 15.78 1.83 0.78
N PHE A 99 15.65 3.13 1.01
CA PHE A 99 14.46 3.93 0.74
C PHE A 99 14.70 4.85 -0.45
N ALA A 100 14.34 4.38 -1.64
CA ALA A 100 14.55 5.08 -2.90
C ALA A 100 13.29 5.01 -3.79
N GLN A 101 12.21 5.65 -3.36
CA GLN A 101 10.89 5.56 -4.00
C GLN A 101 10.85 5.93 -5.48
N ASN A 102 11.78 6.79 -5.93
CA ASN A 102 11.91 7.25 -7.32
C ASN A 102 12.92 6.42 -8.14
N LEU A 103 13.49 5.36 -7.56
CA LEU A 103 14.50 4.52 -8.22
C LEU A 103 13.89 3.85 -9.45
N ARG A 104 14.54 3.99 -10.60
CA ARG A 104 14.09 3.46 -11.90
C ARG A 104 14.97 2.34 -12.42
N ILE A 105 16.28 2.40 -12.16
CA ILE A 105 17.24 1.44 -12.69
C ILE A 105 18.19 0.96 -11.60
N ILE A 106 18.38 -0.35 -11.53
CA ILE A 106 19.41 -1.00 -10.72
C ILE A 106 20.40 -1.70 -11.63
N GLY A 107 21.67 -1.33 -11.48
CA GLY A 107 22.81 -1.75 -12.28
C GLY A 107 23.19 -3.22 -12.10
N LYS A 108 24.10 -3.68 -12.96
CA LYS A 108 24.60 -5.05 -12.93
C LYS A 108 25.28 -5.32 -11.60
N GLN A 109 24.96 -6.46 -10.97
CA GLN A 109 25.56 -6.87 -9.69
C GLN A 109 25.46 -5.83 -8.56
N ALA A 110 24.55 -4.84 -8.67
CA ALA A 110 24.51 -3.70 -7.76
C ALA A 110 24.32 -4.11 -6.29
N PHE A 111 23.57 -5.17 -6.03
CA PHE A 111 23.34 -5.79 -4.71
C PHE A 111 23.70 -7.28 -4.75
N GLU A 112 24.70 -7.68 -5.54
CA GLU A 112 25.18 -9.05 -5.49
C GLU A 112 25.82 -9.33 -4.12
N ASN A 113 25.50 -10.47 -3.52
CA ASN A 113 25.99 -10.88 -2.19
C ASN A 113 25.67 -9.88 -1.07
N THR A 114 24.46 -9.33 -1.03
CA THR A 114 23.98 -8.49 0.08
C THR A 114 22.99 -9.27 0.97
N PRO A 115 23.45 -10.21 1.82
CA PRO A 115 22.56 -11.13 2.56
C PRO A 115 21.69 -10.42 3.60
N ASN A 116 22.07 -9.21 4.01
CA ASN A 116 21.36 -8.44 5.03
C ASN A 116 20.30 -7.49 4.45
N LEU A 117 20.24 -7.32 3.13
CA LEU A 117 19.27 -6.44 2.48
C LEU A 117 17.85 -6.99 2.67
N ARG A 118 17.09 -6.41 3.60
CA ARG A 118 15.73 -6.85 3.94
C ARG A 118 14.68 -6.06 3.19
N ASN A 119 14.83 -4.73 3.18
CA ASN A 119 13.83 -3.80 2.67
C ASN A 119 14.39 -2.95 1.55
N LEU A 120 13.67 -2.95 0.42
CA LEU A 120 13.91 -2.07 -0.71
C LEU A 120 12.59 -1.37 -1.06
N CYS A 121 12.53 -0.06 -0.87
CA CYS A 121 11.47 0.75 -1.45
C CYS A 121 11.92 1.28 -2.81
N ALA A 122 11.29 0.77 -3.88
CA ALA A 122 11.56 1.18 -5.26
C ALA A 122 10.29 1.05 -6.12
N MET A 123 9.24 1.81 -5.77
CA MET A 123 7.91 1.71 -6.39
C MET A 123 7.92 2.05 -7.89
N LYS A 124 8.81 2.94 -8.32
CA LYS A 124 8.97 3.35 -9.73
C LYS A 124 10.06 2.59 -10.48
N LEU A 125 10.54 1.48 -9.93
CA LEU A 125 11.60 0.68 -10.55
C LEU A 125 11.11 0.11 -11.87
N ARG A 126 11.91 0.28 -12.93
CA ARG A 126 11.58 -0.14 -14.30
C ARG A 126 12.49 -1.23 -14.83
N HIS A 127 13.76 -1.24 -14.41
CA HIS A 127 14.73 -2.20 -14.90
C HIS A 127 15.68 -2.68 -13.80
N ILE A 128 15.77 -4.00 -13.67
CA ILE A 128 16.75 -4.70 -12.84
C ILE A 128 17.73 -5.43 -13.75
N ARG A 129 19.01 -5.04 -13.70
CA ARG A 129 20.04 -5.61 -14.58
C ARG A 129 20.58 -6.94 -14.07
N GLU A 130 21.47 -7.52 -14.89
CA GLU A 130 22.04 -8.85 -14.70
C GLU A 130 22.62 -9.04 -13.29
N SER A 131 22.23 -10.14 -12.63
CA SER A 131 22.70 -10.51 -11.29
C SER A 131 22.55 -9.42 -10.20
N ALA A 132 21.70 -8.41 -10.42
CA ALA A 132 21.59 -7.26 -9.52
C ALA A 132 21.32 -7.63 -8.05
N PHE A 133 20.56 -8.69 -7.79
CA PHE A 133 20.18 -9.20 -6.46
C PHE A 133 20.61 -10.65 -6.26
N LYS A 134 21.61 -11.13 -7.01
CA LYS A 134 22.11 -12.50 -6.87
C LYS A 134 22.66 -12.69 -5.45
N GLN A 135 22.27 -13.77 -4.79
CA GLN A 135 22.66 -14.08 -3.39
C GLN A 135 22.35 -12.94 -2.40
N SER A 136 21.29 -12.17 -2.66
CA SER A 136 20.83 -11.10 -1.75
C SER A 136 19.77 -11.60 -0.75
N GLY A 137 19.66 -10.90 0.37
CA GLY A 137 18.67 -11.14 1.42
C GLY A 137 17.26 -10.63 1.11
N ILE A 138 17.03 -10.04 -0.08
CA ILE A 138 15.78 -9.35 -0.38
C ILE A 138 14.61 -10.33 -0.30
N SER A 139 13.69 -10.05 0.63
CA SER A 139 12.56 -10.94 0.92
C SER A 139 11.34 -10.60 0.08
N ASN A 140 11.12 -9.31 -0.20
CA ASN A 140 9.95 -8.86 -0.93
C ASN A 140 10.31 -7.75 -1.90
N LEU A 141 9.71 -7.79 -3.10
CA LEU A 141 9.83 -6.73 -4.09
C LEU A 141 8.44 -6.30 -4.57
N TYR A 142 8.12 -5.04 -4.35
CA TYR A 142 6.88 -4.42 -4.78
C TYR A 142 7.20 -3.30 -5.76
N SER A 143 7.04 -3.57 -7.05
CA SER A 143 7.34 -2.59 -8.08
C SER A 143 6.34 -2.70 -9.24
N PRO A 144 5.19 -2.01 -9.16
CA PRO A 144 4.12 -2.10 -10.17
C PRO A 144 4.60 -1.69 -11.57
N GLU A 145 5.53 -0.73 -11.66
CA GLU A 145 6.07 -0.19 -12.93
C GLU A 145 7.26 -0.99 -13.50
N LEU A 146 7.65 -2.11 -12.89
CA LEU A 146 8.81 -2.89 -13.35
C LEU A 146 8.55 -3.50 -14.73
N LEU A 147 9.35 -3.11 -15.73
CA LEU A 147 9.19 -3.54 -17.12
C LEU A 147 10.09 -4.74 -17.46
N LYS A 148 11.30 -4.75 -16.91
CA LYS A 148 12.34 -5.71 -17.30
C LYS A 148 13.20 -6.18 -16.14
N ILE A 149 13.44 -7.48 -16.10
CA ILE A 149 14.40 -8.12 -15.21
C ILE A 149 15.37 -8.93 -16.07
N ASP A 150 16.68 -8.73 -15.90
CA ASP A 150 17.69 -9.42 -16.70
C ASP A 150 18.10 -10.79 -16.12
N GLN A 151 19.01 -11.45 -16.83
CA GLN A 151 19.53 -12.77 -16.50
C GLN A 151 20.09 -12.82 -15.07
N LEU A 152 19.78 -13.91 -14.36
CA LEU A 152 20.26 -14.21 -13.00
C LEU A 152 19.96 -13.14 -11.94
N ALA A 153 19.11 -12.15 -12.23
CA ALA A 153 18.90 -10.99 -11.36
C ALA A 153 18.60 -11.35 -9.90
N PHE A 154 17.81 -12.38 -9.64
CA PHE A 154 17.44 -12.83 -8.29
C PHE A 154 18.02 -14.20 -7.94
N ALA A 155 18.98 -14.73 -8.71
CA ALA A 155 19.48 -16.09 -8.50
C ALA A 155 19.99 -16.27 -7.06
N GLN A 156 19.56 -17.34 -6.38
CA GLN A 156 19.91 -17.63 -4.99
C GLN A 156 19.53 -16.53 -3.97
N SER A 157 18.58 -15.64 -4.29
CA SER A 157 18.06 -14.67 -3.33
C SER A 157 17.06 -15.30 -2.35
N SER A 158 16.84 -14.62 -1.22
CA SER A 158 15.83 -14.95 -0.21
C SER A 158 14.42 -14.48 -0.59
N LEU A 159 14.14 -14.25 -1.87
CA LEU A 159 12.88 -13.68 -2.33
C LEU A 159 11.70 -14.60 -2.00
N VAL A 160 10.68 -14.03 -1.34
CA VAL A 160 9.43 -14.67 -0.92
C VAL A 160 8.27 -14.17 -1.78
N ASN A 161 8.13 -12.86 -1.93
CA ASN A 161 7.03 -12.25 -2.67
C ASN A 161 7.53 -11.25 -3.72
N ILE A 162 6.96 -11.30 -4.92
CA ILE A 162 7.25 -10.32 -5.96
C ILE A 162 5.98 -9.86 -6.68
N TYR A 163 5.87 -8.55 -6.85
CA TYR A 163 4.77 -7.88 -7.51
C TYR A 163 5.27 -6.95 -8.62
N SER A 164 4.73 -7.10 -9.82
CA SER A 164 4.88 -6.14 -10.90
C SER A 164 3.76 -6.27 -11.92
N GLU A 165 3.05 -5.18 -12.24
CA GLU A 165 1.93 -5.20 -13.19
C GLU A 165 2.37 -5.06 -14.65
N GLN A 166 3.45 -4.31 -14.88
CA GLN A 166 3.90 -3.91 -16.21
C GLN A 166 5.07 -4.74 -16.72
N ILE A 167 5.39 -5.86 -16.07
CA ILE A 167 6.53 -6.68 -16.46
C ILE A 167 6.31 -7.28 -17.85
N GLU A 168 7.30 -7.11 -18.73
CA GLU A 168 7.27 -7.57 -20.11
C GLU A 168 8.31 -8.68 -20.36
N LEU A 169 9.51 -8.50 -19.79
CA LEU A 169 10.66 -9.37 -20.05
C LEU A 169 11.33 -9.82 -18.75
N VAL A 170 11.50 -11.14 -18.62
CA VAL A 170 12.25 -11.76 -17.54
C VAL A 170 13.39 -12.57 -18.12
N GLY A 171 14.62 -12.31 -17.71
CA GLY A 171 15.81 -12.92 -18.25
C GLY A 171 16.03 -14.37 -17.81
N ASN A 172 16.95 -15.03 -18.52
CA ASN A 172 17.32 -16.42 -18.27
C ASN A 172 17.70 -16.66 -16.80
N SER A 173 17.17 -17.73 -16.21
CA SER A 173 17.53 -18.15 -14.85
C SER A 173 17.38 -17.05 -13.78
N CYS A 174 16.56 -16.03 -14.03
CA CYS A 174 16.38 -14.88 -13.13
C CYS A 174 16.09 -15.31 -11.69
N PHE A 175 15.23 -16.30 -11.49
CA PHE A 175 14.84 -16.84 -10.18
C PHE A 175 15.45 -18.22 -9.89
N ALA A 176 16.62 -18.54 -10.47
CA ALA A 176 17.28 -19.81 -10.22
C ALA A 176 17.57 -19.97 -8.72
N GLN A 177 17.19 -21.11 -8.15
CA GLN A 177 17.38 -21.44 -6.73
C GLN A 177 16.70 -20.45 -5.74
N CYS A 178 15.69 -19.67 -6.17
CA CYS A 178 14.81 -18.94 -5.26
C CYS A 178 13.81 -19.91 -4.60
N VAL A 179 14.26 -20.62 -3.57
CA VAL A 179 13.46 -21.69 -2.95
C VAL A 179 12.29 -21.18 -2.12
N GLN A 180 12.37 -19.94 -1.63
CA GLN A 180 11.41 -19.34 -0.70
C GLN A 180 10.23 -18.62 -1.37
N VAL A 181 10.22 -18.48 -2.71
CA VAL A 181 9.14 -17.73 -3.40
C VAL A 181 7.80 -18.42 -3.19
N LYS A 182 6.87 -17.69 -2.56
CA LYS A 182 5.50 -18.11 -2.24
C LYS A 182 4.48 -17.41 -3.12
N MET A 183 4.70 -16.15 -3.51
CA MET A 183 3.75 -15.39 -4.31
C MET A 183 4.44 -14.57 -5.40
N MET A 184 3.85 -14.60 -6.60
CA MET A 184 4.32 -13.86 -7.77
C MET A 184 3.09 -13.35 -8.53
N ASN A 185 2.94 -12.04 -8.65
CA ASN A 185 1.80 -11.43 -9.34
C ASN A 185 2.22 -10.47 -10.46
N GLY A 186 1.44 -10.50 -11.55
CA GLY A 186 1.55 -9.64 -12.73
C GLY A 186 2.54 -10.14 -13.81
N PHE A 187 3.08 -11.34 -13.61
CA PHE A 187 3.95 -12.03 -14.58
C PHE A 187 3.17 -12.89 -15.60
N GLN A 188 1.84 -12.79 -15.70
CA GLN A 188 1.05 -13.75 -16.47
C GLN A 188 1.28 -13.67 -17.99
N ASN A 189 1.62 -12.47 -18.50
CA ASN A 189 1.82 -12.22 -19.93
C ASN A 189 3.30 -11.97 -20.30
N THR A 190 4.23 -12.33 -19.41
CA THR A 190 5.65 -12.04 -19.61
C THR A 190 6.32 -13.02 -20.57
N SER A 191 7.25 -12.50 -21.37
CA SER A 191 8.17 -13.33 -22.13
C SER A 191 9.25 -13.90 -21.19
N TRP A 192 9.37 -15.23 -21.18
CA TRP A 192 10.43 -15.93 -20.46
C TRP A 192 11.25 -16.75 -21.46
N PRO A 193 12.48 -16.33 -21.79
CA PRO A 193 13.43 -17.23 -22.40
C PRO A 193 13.77 -18.30 -21.35
N CYS A 194 13.41 -19.55 -21.67
CA CYS A 194 13.59 -20.70 -20.82
C CYS A 194 14.36 -21.74 -21.64
N GLY A 195 15.63 -21.93 -21.31
CA GLY A 195 16.51 -22.92 -21.95
C GLY A 195 16.77 -24.18 -21.12
N CYS A 196 16.06 -24.42 -20.00
CA CYS A 196 16.44 -25.52 -19.09
C CYS A 196 15.27 -26.17 -18.33
N LYS A 197 15.48 -27.44 -17.94
CA LYS A 197 14.58 -28.26 -17.10
C LYS A 197 14.50 -27.82 -15.63
N VAL A 198 15.42 -26.95 -15.17
CA VAL A 198 15.64 -26.63 -13.74
C VAL A 198 15.23 -25.20 -13.35
N CYS A 199 14.84 -24.34 -14.30
CA CYS A 199 14.46 -22.97 -13.96
C CYS A 199 13.14 -22.91 -13.16
N PHE A 200 12.99 -21.85 -12.37
CA PHE A 200 11.80 -21.57 -11.57
C PHE A 200 10.49 -21.70 -12.37
N LYS A 201 10.52 -21.35 -13.66
CA LYS A 201 9.37 -21.49 -14.56
C LYS A 201 8.93 -22.94 -14.72
N CYS A 202 9.88 -23.84 -14.97
CA CYS A 202 9.64 -25.26 -15.19
C CYS A 202 9.23 -26.00 -13.91
N THR A 203 9.65 -25.51 -12.73
CA THR A 203 9.49 -26.21 -11.45
C THR A 203 8.39 -25.63 -10.54
N LYS A 204 8.14 -24.32 -10.54
CA LYS A 204 7.21 -23.66 -9.59
C LYS A 204 6.28 -22.60 -10.20
N ALA A 205 6.69 -21.88 -11.25
CA ALA A 205 5.92 -20.71 -11.71
C ALA A 205 4.53 -21.06 -12.25
N LYS A 206 4.33 -22.26 -12.83
CA LYS A 206 3.02 -22.67 -13.36
C LYS A 206 1.88 -22.61 -12.33
N VAL A 207 2.18 -22.79 -11.05
CA VAL A 207 1.18 -22.71 -9.97
C VAL A 207 0.98 -21.26 -9.52
N LEU A 208 2.07 -20.51 -9.37
CA LEU A 208 2.06 -19.15 -8.82
C LEU A 208 1.47 -18.11 -9.79
N LEU A 209 1.65 -18.30 -11.09
CA LEU A 209 1.19 -17.36 -12.13
C LEU A 209 -0.33 -17.39 -12.39
N LYS A 210 -1.09 -18.25 -11.70
CA LYS A 210 -2.54 -18.39 -11.91
C LYS A 210 -3.37 -17.28 -11.27
N GLN A 211 -2.82 -16.57 -10.29
CA GLN A 211 -3.55 -15.54 -9.56
C GLN A 211 -3.18 -14.18 -10.15
N LYS A 212 -4.20 -13.44 -10.61
CA LYS A 212 -4.09 -12.02 -10.93
C LYS A 212 -4.77 -11.25 -9.80
N MET A 213 -3.99 -10.41 -9.13
CA MET A 213 -4.43 -9.58 -8.01
C MET A 213 -4.08 -8.12 -8.31
N THR A 214 -4.90 -7.19 -7.81
CA THR A 214 -4.53 -5.77 -7.79
C THR A 214 -3.40 -5.53 -6.79
N PHE A 215 -2.75 -4.39 -6.89
CA PHE A 215 -1.66 -4.03 -5.98
C PHE A 215 -2.13 -4.03 -4.52
N GLN A 216 -3.28 -3.41 -4.27
CA GLN A 216 -3.90 -3.34 -2.94
C GLN A 216 -4.20 -4.73 -2.38
N ALA A 217 -4.79 -5.62 -3.18
CA ALA A 217 -5.11 -6.97 -2.73
C ALA A 217 -3.85 -7.80 -2.46
N PHE A 218 -2.82 -7.67 -3.30
CA PHE A 218 -1.55 -8.36 -3.08
C PHE A 218 -0.85 -7.84 -1.82
N ALA A 219 -0.82 -6.52 -1.65
CA ALA A 219 -0.26 -5.87 -0.48
C ALA A 219 -0.96 -6.32 0.81
N ALA A 220 -2.29 -6.28 0.86
CA ALA A 220 -3.06 -6.76 2.00
C ALA A 220 -2.75 -8.23 2.32
N LYS A 221 -2.66 -9.09 1.30
CA LYS A 221 -2.40 -10.52 1.46
C LYS A 221 -0.99 -10.83 1.96
N THR A 222 0.01 -10.05 1.56
CA THR A 222 1.39 -10.22 2.02
C THR A 222 1.71 -9.46 3.30
N GLY A 223 0.74 -8.73 3.85
CA GLY A 223 0.97 -7.82 4.98
C GLY A 223 1.89 -6.64 4.62
N TRP A 224 1.97 -6.28 3.34
CA TRP A 224 2.72 -5.10 2.91
C TRP A 224 1.96 -3.85 3.32
N VAL A 225 2.51 -3.12 4.30
CA VAL A 225 1.97 -1.82 4.68
C VAL A 225 3.11 -0.80 4.65
N TYR A 226 3.04 0.13 3.70
CA TYR A 226 4.02 1.21 3.61
C TYR A 226 3.84 2.26 4.72
N GLN A 227 2.58 2.50 5.12
CA GLN A 227 2.21 3.47 6.17
C GLN A 227 2.26 2.87 7.59
N ASN A 228 2.15 1.54 7.71
CA ASN A 228 2.41 0.79 8.94
C ASN A 228 3.64 -0.09 8.73
N MET A 229 4.75 0.52 8.35
CA MET A 229 6.01 0.09 8.95
C MET A 229 5.85 0.32 10.47
N SER A 230 5.05 -0.51 11.15
CA SER A 230 5.38 -0.99 12.48
C SER A 230 6.67 -1.78 12.27
N MET A 231 7.74 -1.01 12.06
CA MET A 231 9.06 -1.45 12.38
C MET A 231 8.92 -1.83 13.83
N GLU A 232 8.75 -3.13 14.13
CA GLU A 232 9.20 -3.65 15.42
C GLU A 232 10.49 -2.91 15.69
N LYS A 233 10.53 -2.12 16.77
CA LYS A 233 11.64 -1.20 17.09
C LYS A 233 12.91 -1.85 16.59
N ILE A 234 13.51 -1.31 15.52
CA ILE A 234 14.74 -1.89 14.99
C ILE A 234 15.77 -1.64 16.08
N GLU A 235 16.01 -2.66 16.90
CA GLU A 235 16.99 -2.60 17.94
C GLU A 235 18.33 -2.30 17.28
N ARG A 236 19.02 -1.29 17.81
CA ARG A 236 20.42 -1.04 17.47
C ARG A 236 21.19 -2.27 17.94
N SER A 237 21.30 -3.29 17.11
CA SER A 237 22.35 -4.29 17.30
C SER A 237 23.65 -3.56 17.02
N SER A 238 24.25 -3.03 18.10
CA SER A 238 25.54 -2.38 18.03
C SER A 238 26.53 -3.35 17.38
N SER A 239 27.14 -2.95 16.27
CA SER A 239 28.18 -3.67 15.54
C SER A 239 29.51 -3.77 16.32
N LYS A 240 29.45 -3.74 17.66
CA LYS A 240 30.59 -3.87 18.58
C LYS A 240 30.55 -5.19 19.36
N ASP A 241 30.33 -6.30 18.67
CA ASP A 241 30.81 -7.61 19.14
C ASP A 241 31.65 -8.25 18.02
N ARG A 242 32.82 -7.65 17.75
CA ARG A 242 33.93 -8.36 17.10
C ARG A 242 34.54 -9.30 18.12
N ASN A 243 33.85 -10.40 18.39
CA ASN A 243 34.35 -11.68 18.91
C ASN A 243 33.17 -12.41 19.58
N VAL A 244 32.75 -13.52 18.99
CA VAL A 244 32.56 -14.83 19.63
C VAL A 244 31.77 -15.73 18.68
N SER A 245 32.33 -16.91 18.48
CA SER A 245 31.81 -18.04 17.72
C SER A 245 30.57 -18.69 18.37
N THR A 246 29.65 -19.13 17.51
CA THR A 246 28.70 -20.26 17.66
C THR A 246 27.46 -20.15 18.57
N ILE A 247 26.32 -20.61 17.98
CA ILE A 247 25.18 -21.38 18.54
C ILE A 247 23.83 -20.66 18.82
N SER A 248 22.85 -21.04 17.96
CA SER A 248 21.42 -21.42 18.13
C SER A 248 20.37 -20.55 18.86
N HIS A 249 19.20 -20.47 18.19
CA HIS A 249 17.79 -20.43 18.66
C HIS A 249 17.34 -19.45 19.77
N ILE A 250 16.24 -18.73 19.49
CA ILE A 250 15.04 -18.40 20.34
C ILE A 250 14.21 -17.39 19.52
N GLU A 251 13.04 -17.74 18.96
CA GLU A 251 11.66 -17.77 19.50
C GLU A 251 10.98 -16.41 19.79
N VAL A 252 9.98 -16.13 18.92
CA VAL A 252 8.62 -15.58 19.14
C VAL A 252 8.43 -14.29 19.96
N ALA A 253 8.06 -13.21 19.27
CA ALA A 253 7.13 -12.21 19.79
C ALA A 253 5.77 -12.36 19.06
N LYS A 254 4.70 -12.55 19.84
CA LYS A 254 3.29 -12.46 19.39
C LYS A 254 2.69 -11.25 20.09
N GLU A 255 2.34 -10.21 19.34
CA GLU A 255 1.42 -9.17 19.83
C GLU A 255 0.21 -9.03 18.91
N LYS A 256 -0.96 -8.90 19.54
CA LYS A 256 -2.30 -8.92 18.93
C LYS A 256 -2.68 -7.51 18.48
N ILE A 257 -3.10 -7.37 17.23
CA ILE A 257 -3.86 -6.21 16.75
C ILE A 257 -5.33 -6.40 17.16
N SER A 258 -5.97 -5.35 17.70
CA SER A 258 -7.36 -5.42 18.15
C SER A 258 -8.32 -5.40 16.95
N PRO A 259 -9.38 -6.25 16.91
CA PRO A 259 -10.37 -6.29 15.82
C PRO A 259 -11.10 -4.96 15.56
N VAL A 260 -11.15 -4.07 16.56
CA VAL A 260 -11.80 -2.76 16.46
C VAL A 260 -11.03 -1.80 15.55
N GLN A 261 -9.69 -1.91 15.52
CA GLN A 261 -8.84 -1.07 14.67
C GLN A 261 -8.92 -1.48 13.19
N ILE A 262 -9.23 -2.75 12.91
CA ILE A 262 -9.45 -3.26 11.55
C ILE A 262 -10.82 -2.79 11.03
N GLN A 263 -11.86 -2.88 11.86
CA GLN A 263 -13.22 -2.44 11.48
C GLN A 263 -13.32 -0.91 11.27
N GLN A 264 -12.57 -0.10 12.02
CA GLN A 264 -12.53 1.35 11.82
C GLN A 264 -11.75 1.76 10.56
N ALA A 265 -10.74 0.99 10.16
CA ALA A 265 -9.99 1.22 8.92
C ALA A 265 -10.81 0.84 7.67
N GLU A 266 -11.54 -0.28 7.72
CA GLU A 266 -12.41 -0.73 6.62
C GLU A 266 -13.63 0.17 6.42
N ALA A 267 -14.19 0.73 7.50
CA ALA A 267 -15.28 1.69 7.41
C ALA A 267 -14.83 3.01 6.76
N LYS A 268 -13.62 3.50 7.06
CA LYS A 268 -13.07 4.73 6.48
C LYS A 268 -12.72 4.59 5.00
N GLU A 269 -12.20 3.43 4.58
CA GLU A 269 -11.87 3.14 3.18
C GLU A 269 -13.11 3.00 2.27
N MET A 270 -14.25 2.56 2.82
CA MET A 270 -15.52 2.49 2.08
C MET A 270 -16.15 3.87 1.84
N PHE A 271 -15.96 4.85 2.73
CA PHE A 271 -16.53 6.19 2.57
C PHE A 271 -15.76 7.05 1.56
N ASP A 272 -14.43 6.90 1.49
CA ASP A 272 -13.58 7.66 0.56
C ASP A 272 -13.80 7.29 -0.92
N GLN A 273 -14.44 6.15 -1.21
CA GLN A 273 -14.81 5.76 -2.58
C GLN A 273 -16.03 6.51 -3.15
N PHE A 274 -16.80 7.23 -2.32
CA PHE A 274 -18.02 7.92 -2.74
C PHE A 274 -17.88 9.44 -2.89
N ASN A 275 -16.69 10.02 -2.66
CA ASN A 275 -16.36 11.41 -2.96
C ASN A 275 -17.34 12.44 -2.32
N ILE A 276 -17.77 12.20 -1.08
CA ILE A 276 -18.60 13.13 -0.31
C ILE A 276 -17.69 14.12 0.44
N PRO A 277 -17.90 15.45 0.34
CA PRO A 277 -17.07 16.43 1.03
C PRO A 277 -17.12 16.23 2.56
N GLU A 278 -15.94 16.24 3.20
CA GLU A 278 -15.72 16.06 4.66
C GLU A 278 -16.52 17.03 5.55
N ALA A 279 -17.09 18.09 4.96
CA ALA A 279 -17.96 19.06 5.62
C ALA A 279 -19.38 18.54 5.94
N GLU A 280 -19.90 17.55 5.22
CA GLU A 280 -21.25 16.99 5.48
C GLU A 280 -21.24 15.91 6.59
N PHE A 281 -20.12 15.17 6.73
CA PHE A 281 -19.95 14.16 7.79
C PHE A 281 -19.93 14.76 9.20
N ASN A 282 -19.32 15.94 9.35
CA ASN A 282 -19.20 16.61 10.66
C ASN A 282 -20.50 17.29 11.14
N GLN A 283 -21.53 17.39 10.28
CA GLN A 283 -22.81 17.99 10.64
C GLN A 283 -23.83 16.96 11.14
N GLU A 284 -23.75 15.70 10.69
CA GLU A 284 -24.58 14.59 11.20
C GLU A 284 -24.00 13.92 12.46
N ALA A 285 -22.67 13.89 12.62
CA ALA A 285 -22.04 13.36 13.83
C ALA A 285 -22.43 14.15 15.11
N LYS A 286 -22.80 15.44 14.96
CA LYS A 286 -23.27 16.28 16.07
C LYS A 286 -24.75 16.08 16.45
N GLN A 287 -25.54 15.34 15.67
CA GLN A 287 -26.95 15.06 16.01
C GLN A 287 -27.17 13.70 16.67
N ILE A 288 -26.14 12.85 16.77
CA ILE A 288 -26.26 11.49 17.35
C ILE A 288 -25.87 11.46 18.85
N GLU A 289 -25.30 12.54 19.39
CA GLU A 289 -24.97 12.62 20.82
C GLU A 289 -26.15 12.99 21.75
N VAL A 290 -27.37 13.17 21.22
CA VAL A 290 -28.57 13.41 22.03
C VAL A 290 -29.71 12.50 21.58
N GLY A 291 -29.82 11.31 22.17
CA GLY A 291 -31.02 10.47 22.01
C GLY A 291 -30.81 8.98 22.21
N SER A 292 -30.60 8.54 23.45
CA SER A 292 -30.70 7.12 23.85
C SER A 292 -32.16 6.61 23.83
N ARG A 293 -32.32 5.31 23.51
CA ARG A 293 -33.49 4.39 23.57
C ARG A 293 -34.43 4.35 22.35
N MET A 294 -34.36 3.24 21.60
CA MET A 294 -35.36 2.15 21.59
C MET A 294 -34.86 0.99 20.71
N GLU A 295 -35.10 -0.25 21.14
CA GLU A 295 -35.02 -1.44 20.29
C GLU A 295 -36.13 -1.40 19.24
N SER A 296 -35.81 -1.66 17.97
CA SER A 296 -36.59 -2.56 17.11
C SER A 296 -35.94 -2.74 15.74
N LYS A 297 -36.16 -3.94 15.20
CA LYS A 297 -35.74 -4.43 13.89
C LYS A 297 -36.17 -3.49 12.77
N GLU A 298 -35.26 -3.05 11.91
CA GLU A 298 -35.58 -2.72 10.52
C GLU A 298 -34.34 -2.73 9.61
N THR A 299 -34.49 -3.43 8.49
CA THR A 299 -33.54 -3.69 7.39
C THR A 299 -33.33 -2.46 6.48
N PRO A 300 -32.37 -2.47 5.54
CA PRO A 300 -31.90 -1.25 4.87
C PRO A 300 -32.90 -0.74 3.81
N LYS A 301 -33.89 0.03 4.24
CA LYS A 301 -34.81 0.78 3.35
C LYS A 301 -34.44 2.26 3.14
N ARG A 302 -33.36 2.75 3.77
CA ARG A 302 -33.00 4.19 3.74
C ARG A 302 -32.27 4.68 2.48
N ILE A 303 -31.84 3.81 1.58
CA ILE A 303 -31.17 4.22 0.32
C ILE A 303 -32.20 4.55 -0.79
N ILE A 304 -33.45 4.09 -0.67
CA ILE A 304 -34.49 4.33 -1.67
C ILE A 304 -35.19 5.70 -1.46
N GLU A 305 -35.27 6.22 -0.23
CA GLU A 305 -35.92 7.52 0.03
C GLU A 305 -35.12 8.74 -0.42
N VAL A 306 -33.78 8.63 -0.49
CA VAL A 306 -32.92 9.73 -0.97
C VAL A 306 -33.06 9.91 -2.49
N ASN A 307 -33.36 8.84 -3.22
CA ASN A 307 -33.56 8.87 -4.67
C ASN A 307 -34.98 9.32 -5.11
N LEU A 308 -35.98 9.28 -4.22
CA LEU A 308 -37.31 9.85 -4.51
C LEU A 308 -37.33 11.38 -4.39
N ARG A 309 -36.41 11.98 -3.62
CA ARG A 309 -36.30 13.45 -3.49
C ARG A 309 -35.71 14.14 -4.73
N SER A 310 -34.95 13.43 -5.56
CA SER A 310 -34.43 13.96 -6.83
C SER A 310 -35.51 14.00 -7.93
N ALA A 311 -36.47 13.07 -7.91
CA ALA A 311 -37.63 13.08 -8.81
C ALA A 311 -38.58 14.26 -8.55
N SER A 312 -38.90 14.57 -7.28
CA SER A 312 -39.71 15.75 -6.94
C SER A 312 -39.04 17.08 -7.30
N LYS A 313 -37.70 17.15 -7.28
CA LYS A 313 -36.95 18.33 -7.73
C LYS A 313 -37.05 18.56 -9.24
N GLN A 314 -37.19 17.50 -10.04
CA GLN A 314 -37.36 17.57 -11.50
C GLN A 314 -38.78 17.99 -11.91
N GLU A 315 -39.78 17.58 -11.13
CA GLU A 315 -41.18 18.00 -11.32
C GLU A 315 -41.34 19.51 -11.01
N LEU A 316 -40.66 19.99 -9.96
CA LEU A 316 -40.57 21.42 -9.63
C LEU A 316 -39.89 22.25 -10.74
N LEU A 317 -38.87 21.70 -11.39
CA LEU A 317 -38.15 22.40 -12.47
C LEU A 317 -38.99 22.52 -13.74
N LYS A 318 -39.81 21.51 -14.05
CA LYS A 318 -40.78 21.52 -15.17
C LYS A 318 -41.91 22.54 -14.94
N ASP A 319 -42.35 22.68 -13.69
CA ASP A 319 -43.36 23.69 -13.31
C ASP A 319 -42.81 25.12 -13.36
N LEU A 320 -41.54 25.33 -12.98
CA LEU A 320 -40.88 26.62 -13.07
C LEU A 320 -40.63 27.06 -14.52
N THR A 321 -40.33 26.12 -15.43
CA THR A 321 -40.20 26.43 -16.87
C THR A 321 -41.55 26.69 -17.53
N LYS A 322 -42.62 25.97 -17.16
CA LYS A 322 -43.99 26.31 -17.60
C LYS A 322 -44.45 27.68 -17.11
N ARG A 323 -44.11 28.06 -15.87
CA ARG A 323 -44.44 29.38 -15.30
C ARG A 323 -43.65 30.54 -15.92
N SER A 324 -42.40 30.32 -16.33
CA SER A 324 -41.63 31.39 -17.00
C SER A 324 -42.18 31.66 -18.42
N LEU A 325 -42.57 30.62 -19.16
CA LEU A 325 -43.19 30.74 -20.48
C LEU A 325 -44.57 31.39 -20.44
N SER A 326 -45.37 31.16 -19.38
CA SER A 326 -46.67 31.83 -19.23
C SER A 326 -46.54 33.31 -18.84
N ASN A 327 -45.52 33.67 -18.05
CA ASN A 327 -45.32 35.03 -17.56
C ASN A 327 -44.72 35.99 -18.61
N THR A 328 -44.00 35.47 -19.61
CA THR A 328 -43.51 36.29 -20.74
C THR A 328 -44.62 36.71 -21.73
N SER A 329 -45.84 36.16 -21.62
CA SER A 329 -46.96 36.52 -22.51
C SER A 329 -47.72 37.80 -22.13
N LYS A 330 -47.45 38.38 -20.94
CA LYS A 330 -48.28 39.49 -20.39
C LYS A 330 -47.69 40.90 -20.50
N THR A 331 -46.49 41.08 -21.05
CA THR A 331 -45.89 42.42 -21.19
C THR A 331 -45.05 42.55 -22.46
N PHE A 332 -45.70 42.55 -23.62
CA PHE A 332 -45.15 43.12 -24.86
C PHE A 332 -46.30 43.65 -25.72
N GLN A 333 -46.59 44.96 -25.60
CA GLN A 333 -47.52 45.69 -26.47
C GLN A 333 -46.74 46.63 -27.41
N SER A 334 -45.85 46.08 -28.23
CA SER A 334 -45.30 46.77 -29.41
C SER A 334 -45.11 45.76 -30.55
N PRO A 335 -45.46 46.12 -31.81
CA PRO A 335 -45.32 45.19 -32.93
C PRO A 335 -43.83 44.97 -33.24
N MET A 336 -43.35 43.74 -33.03
CA MET A 336 -42.02 43.32 -33.47
C MET A 336 -41.90 43.44 -34.99
N SER A 337 -40.75 43.89 -35.46
CA SER A 337 -40.42 43.93 -36.88
C SER A 337 -40.29 42.51 -37.45
N ASN A 338 -40.58 42.32 -38.75
CA ASN A 338 -40.47 41.02 -39.42
C ASN A 338 -39.07 40.36 -39.25
N THR A 339 -38.03 41.16 -39.08
CA THR A 339 -36.65 40.72 -38.85
C THR A 339 -36.47 40.10 -37.46
N GLU A 340 -37.13 40.64 -36.42
CA GLU A 340 -37.11 40.10 -35.06
C GLU A 340 -37.93 38.81 -34.94
N MET A 341 -39.00 38.69 -35.74
CA MET A 341 -39.80 37.47 -35.80
C MET A 341 -39.03 36.29 -36.43
N LEU A 342 -38.22 36.58 -37.46
CA LEU A 342 -37.34 35.60 -38.09
C LEU A 342 -36.18 35.17 -37.17
N SER A 343 -35.61 36.09 -36.39
CA SER A 343 -34.56 35.73 -35.41
C SER A 343 -35.10 34.92 -34.25
N ALA A 344 -36.30 35.24 -33.74
CA ALA A 344 -36.99 34.46 -32.72
C ALA A 344 -37.35 33.04 -33.19
N THR A 345 -37.78 32.90 -34.46
CA THR A 345 -38.08 31.58 -35.07
C THR A 345 -36.82 30.72 -35.20
N ARG A 346 -35.69 31.33 -35.56
CA ARG A 346 -34.39 30.65 -35.64
C ARG A 346 -33.88 30.21 -34.26
N LEU A 347 -34.00 31.06 -33.25
CA LEU A 347 -33.65 30.73 -31.86
C LEU A 347 -34.52 29.61 -31.30
N LYS A 348 -35.82 29.61 -31.61
CA LYS A 348 -36.74 28.53 -31.23
C LYS A 348 -36.31 27.19 -31.84
N GLY A 349 -35.97 27.16 -33.12
CA GLY A 349 -35.48 25.94 -33.79
C GLY A 349 -34.17 25.42 -33.20
N GLN A 350 -33.24 26.32 -32.83
CA GLN A 350 -31.99 25.94 -32.15
C GLN A 350 -32.25 25.35 -30.75
N TYR A 351 -33.21 25.92 -30.01
CA TYR A 351 -33.59 25.41 -28.69
C TYR A 351 -34.26 24.04 -28.78
N GLU A 352 -35.15 23.83 -29.75
CA GLU A 352 -35.79 22.53 -30.00
C GLU A 352 -34.78 21.44 -30.38
N GLN A 353 -33.77 21.77 -31.20
CA GLN A 353 -32.67 20.84 -31.51
C GLN A 353 -31.84 20.48 -30.28
N LEU A 354 -31.51 21.47 -29.43
CA LEU A 354 -30.78 21.24 -28.20
C LEU A 354 -31.58 20.37 -27.22
N LEU A 355 -32.90 20.58 -27.15
CA LEU A 355 -33.81 19.78 -26.32
C LEU A 355 -33.83 18.31 -26.78
N GLN A 356 -33.97 18.07 -28.09
CA GLN A 356 -33.92 16.71 -28.65
C GLN A 356 -32.58 16.03 -28.39
N GLN A 357 -31.47 16.76 -28.50
CA GLN A 357 -30.14 16.24 -28.19
C GLN A 357 -30.02 15.82 -26.72
N LYS A 358 -30.57 16.62 -25.80
CA LYS A 358 -30.56 16.32 -24.36
C LYS A 358 -31.47 15.16 -23.99
N GLU A 359 -32.61 15.00 -24.66
CA GLU A 359 -33.50 13.85 -24.47
C GLU A 359 -32.86 12.52 -24.93
N ALA A 360 -32.08 12.56 -26.02
CA ALA A 360 -31.31 11.41 -26.49
C ALA A 360 -30.18 11.03 -25.51
N GLU A 361 -29.46 12.03 -24.97
CA GLU A 361 -28.41 11.82 -23.96
C GLU A 361 -28.98 11.18 -22.68
N ILE A 362 -30.15 11.65 -22.22
CA ILE A 362 -30.84 11.09 -21.05
C ILE A 362 -31.27 9.64 -21.30
N SER A 363 -31.81 9.34 -22.49
CA SER A 363 -32.21 7.96 -22.84
C SER A 363 -31.02 7.01 -22.84
N SER A 364 -29.87 7.43 -23.37
CA SER A 364 -28.64 6.63 -23.34
C SER A 364 -28.13 6.38 -21.91
N LEU A 365 -28.20 7.38 -21.03
CA LEU A 365 -27.79 7.23 -19.64
C LEU A 365 -28.69 6.27 -18.86
N LYS A 366 -30.00 6.25 -19.15
CA LYS A 366 -30.94 5.29 -18.53
C LYS A 366 -30.60 3.86 -18.90
N GLU A 367 -30.30 3.60 -20.18
CA GLU A 367 -29.90 2.27 -20.65
C GLU A 367 -28.60 1.81 -19.99
N GLN A 368 -27.60 2.69 -19.86
CA GLN A 368 -26.36 2.40 -19.13
C GLN A 368 -26.59 2.08 -17.65
N LEU A 369 -27.55 2.76 -17.01
CA LEU A 369 -27.92 2.51 -15.62
C LEU A 369 -28.58 1.14 -15.44
N GLU A 370 -29.47 0.77 -16.36
CA GLU A 370 -30.17 -0.53 -16.34
C GLU A 370 -29.18 -1.69 -16.50
N VAL A 371 -28.23 -1.58 -17.42
CA VAL A 371 -27.13 -2.56 -17.57
C VAL A 371 -26.28 -2.66 -16.29
N LYS A 372 -25.98 -1.53 -15.64
CA LYS A 372 -25.24 -1.55 -14.36
C LYS A 372 -26.04 -2.17 -13.23
N ASN A 373 -27.33 -1.92 -13.13
CA ASN A 373 -28.20 -2.53 -12.13
C ASN A 373 -28.28 -4.06 -12.31
N GLU A 374 -28.38 -4.54 -13.56
CA GLU A 374 -28.35 -5.97 -13.85
C GLU A 374 -26.99 -6.61 -13.51
N GLN A 375 -25.89 -5.88 -13.66
CA GLN A 375 -24.56 -6.32 -13.23
C GLN A 375 -24.45 -6.38 -11.70
N ILE A 376 -25.03 -5.42 -10.98
CA ILE A 376 -25.07 -5.40 -9.51
C ILE A 376 -25.90 -6.58 -8.98
N GLU A 377 -27.07 -6.85 -9.54
CA GLU A 377 -27.94 -7.96 -9.13
C GLU A 377 -27.27 -9.34 -9.35
N LYS A 378 -26.41 -9.45 -10.39
CA LYS A 378 -25.56 -10.64 -10.60
C LYS A 378 -24.43 -10.78 -9.57
N LEU A 379 -23.97 -9.68 -8.97
CA LEU A 379 -22.93 -9.63 -7.93
C LEU A 379 -23.45 -9.77 -6.50
N GLU A 380 -24.76 -9.59 -6.27
CA GLU A 380 -25.37 -9.78 -4.94
C GLU A 380 -25.59 -11.26 -4.57
N LYS A 381 -25.83 -12.15 -5.56
CA LYS A 381 -26.03 -13.60 -5.31
C LYS A 381 -24.83 -14.32 -4.64
N PRO A 382 -23.56 -13.96 -4.91
CA PRO A 382 -22.40 -14.46 -4.16
C PRO A 382 -22.30 -13.95 -2.71
N TRP A 383 -22.91 -12.80 -2.38
CA TRP A 383 -22.69 -12.11 -1.11
C TRP A 383 -23.42 -12.77 0.06
N GLU A 384 -24.61 -13.34 -0.18
CA GLU A 384 -25.36 -14.12 0.82
C GLU A 384 -24.60 -15.39 1.25
N VAL A 385 -23.90 -16.04 0.32
CA VAL A 385 -23.05 -17.22 0.59
C VAL A 385 -21.83 -16.83 1.41
N CYS A 386 -21.21 -15.67 1.13
CA CYS A 386 -20.11 -15.13 1.93
C CYS A 386 -20.55 -14.76 3.35
N PHE A 387 -21.76 -14.21 3.55
CA PHE A 387 -22.28 -13.89 4.88
C PHE A 387 -22.47 -15.14 5.76
N GLU A 388 -23.01 -16.23 5.20
CA GLU A 388 -23.17 -17.47 5.96
C GLU A 388 -21.81 -18.11 6.30
N VAL A 389 -20.83 -18.03 5.40
CA VAL A 389 -19.45 -18.48 5.70
C VAL A 389 -18.83 -17.63 6.82
N ILE A 390 -18.98 -16.32 6.78
CA ILE A 390 -18.46 -15.39 7.80
C ILE A 390 -19.16 -15.65 9.16
N LYS A 391 -20.47 -15.85 9.16
CA LYS A 391 -21.25 -16.16 10.36
C LYS A 391 -20.78 -17.46 11.02
N VAL A 392 -20.57 -18.52 10.24
CA VAL A 392 -20.02 -19.80 10.74
C VAL A 392 -18.60 -19.64 11.29
N GLN A 393 -17.77 -18.78 10.70
CA GLN A 393 -16.42 -18.51 11.22
C GLN A 393 -16.46 -17.70 12.52
N ASN A 394 -17.34 -16.71 12.63
CA ASN A 394 -17.50 -15.91 13.83
C ASN A 394 -18.02 -16.75 15.01
N GLU A 395 -18.93 -17.69 14.78
CA GLU A 395 -19.37 -18.64 15.81
C GLU A 395 -18.25 -19.56 16.31
N LYS A 396 -17.33 -19.98 15.42
CA LYS A 396 -16.15 -20.77 15.81
C LYS A 396 -15.18 -19.96 16.66
N ILE A 397 -14.94 -18.69 16.30
CA ILE A 397 -14.08 -17.78 17.07
C ILE A 397 -14.65 -17.59 18.48
N ALA A 398 -15.94 -17.30 18.61
CA ALA A 398 -16.59 -17.12 19.91
C ALA A 398 -16.47 -18.36 20.82
N ARG A 399 -16.57 -19.57 20.25
CA ARG A 399 -16.35 -20.81 21.01
C ARG A 399 -14.91 -20.97 21.49
N LEU A 400 -13.93 -20.63 20.64
CA LEU A 400 -12.51 -20.69 21.01
C LEU A 400 -12.16 -19.68 22.10
N GLU A 401 -12.72 -18.47 22.05
CA GLU A 401 -12.56 -17.46 23.09
C GLU A 401 -13.16 -17.92 24.42
N GLN A 402 -14.34 -18.55 24.40
CA GLN A 402 -14.95 -19.11 25.60
C GLN A 402 -14.12 -20.27 26.19
N MET A 403 -13.53 -21.12 25.34
CA MET A 403 -12.62 -22.18 25.77
C MET A 403 -11.34 -21.61 26.39
N MET A 404 -10.75 -20.58 25.78
CA MET A 404 -9.57 -19.90 26.32
C MET A 404 -9.85 -19.24 27.67
N LYS A 405 -11.01 -18.60 27.83
CA LYS A 405 -11.41 -17.98 29.10
C LYS A 405 -11.54 -19.02 30.22
N LYS A 406 -12.17 -20.17 29.93
CA LYS A 406 -12.22 -21.31 30.86
C LYS A 406 -10.83 -21.87 31.19
N GLN A 407 -9.92 -21.92 30.22
CA GLN A 407 -8.54 -22.36 30.45
C GLN A 407 -7.78 -21.39 31.36
N GLN A 408 -8.00 -20.07 31.21
CA GLN A 408 -7.42 -19.05 32.08
C GLN A 408 -7.97 -19.13 33.51
N GLU A 409 -9.29 -19.35 33.66
CA GLU A 409 -9.93 -19.57 34.96
C GLU A 409 -9.39 -20.82 35.70
N ILE A 410 -8.89 -21.82 34.97
CA ILE A 410 -8.23 -23.02 35.53
C ILE A 410 -6.76 -22.76 35.88
N ASN A 411 -6.06 -21.93 35.10
CA ASN A 411 -4.63 -21.68 35.29
C ASN A 411 -4.35 -20.66 36.42
N ASP A 412 -5.25 -19.72 36.67
CA ASP A 412 -5.08 -18.66 37.68
C ASP A 412 -4.92 -19.20 39.11
N PRO A 413 -5.76 -20.16 39.58
CA PRO A 413 -5.57 -20.79 40.89
C PRO A 413 -4.28 -21.61 40.99
N MET A 414 -3.83 -22.19 39.86
CA MET A 414 -2.60 -22.97 39.82
C MET A 414 -1.35 -22.08 39.94
N LEU A 415 -1.36 -20.89 39.29
CA LEU A 415 -0.32 -19.89 39.45
C LEU A 415 -0.26 -19.37 40.90
N GLN A 416 -1.41 -19.05 41.50
CA GLN A 416 -1.47 -18.60 42.90
C GLN A 416 -0.93 -19.67 43.87
N PHE A 417 -1.20 -20.96 43.60
CA PHE A 417 -0.65 -22.05 44.40
C PHE A 417 0.88 -22.16 44.28
N ILE A 418 1.43 -21.98 43.07
CA ILE A 418 2.88 -21.99 42.83
C ILE A 418 3.55 -20.81 43.56
N GLU A 419 2.97 -19.62 43.51
CA GLU A 419 3.50 -18.43 44.20
C GLU A 419 3.48 -18.61 45.73
N ILE A 420 2.40 -19.15 46.30
CA ILE A 420 2.31 -19.44 47.73
C ILE A 420 3.35 -20.50 48.15
N TYR A 421 3.54 -21.54 47.32
CA TYR A 421 4.54 -22.57 47.59
C TYR A 421 5.97 -22.02 47.55
N GLN A 422 6.31 -21.25 46.52
CA GLN A 422 7.62 -20.61 46.38
C GLN A 422 7.90 -19.65 47.54
N LYS A 423 6.90 -18.88 47.97
CA LYS A 423 7.04 -17.96 49.11
C LYS A 423 7.32 -18.71 50.42
N ARG A 424 6.59 -19.80 50.69
CA ARG A 424 6.83 -20.64 51.88
C ARG A 424 8.19 -21.33 51.87
N GLU A 425 8.66 -21.74 50.70
CA GLU A 425 9.99 -22.33 50.58
C GLU A 425 11.09 -21.29 50.81
N LEU A 426 10.89 -20.06 50.34
CA LEU A 426 11.80 -18.95 50.62
C LEU A 426 11.82 -18.57 52.11
N GLU A 427 10.67 -18.57 52.77
CA GLU A 427 10.55 -18.32 54.22
C GLU A 427 11.27 -19.40 55.04
N LYS A 428 11.14 -20.69 54.66
CA LYS A 428 11.90 -21.79 55.29
C LYS A 428 13.41 -21.73 55.08
N GLN A 429 13.87 -21.14 53.98
CA GLN A 429 15.30 -20.95 53.73
C GLN A 429 15.86 -19.75 54.53
N LEU A 430 14.98 -18.85 54.97
CA LEU A 430 15.35 -17.64 55.71
C LEU A 430 15.41 -17.87 57.23
N GLU A 431 14.53 -18.74 57.76
CA GLU A 431 14.56 -19.28 59.13
C GLU A 431 15.71 -20.27 59.34
#